data_AF-A0A0Q9PLE2-F1
#
_entry.id   AF-A0A0Q9PLE2-F1
#
_cell.length_a   1.000
_cell.length_b   1.000
_cell.length_c   1.000
_cell.angle_alpha   90.00
_cell.angle_beta   90.00
_cell.angle_gamma   90.00
#
_symmetry.space_group_name_H-M   'P 1'
#
loop_
_entity.id
_entity.type
_entity.pdbx_description
1 polymer ?
#
loop_
_entity_poly.entity_id
_entity_poly.type
_entity_poly.pdbx_seq_one_letter_code
_entity_poly.pdbx_strand_id
1 'polypeptide(L)'
;MKIWNAYGSEHSMNLVLIGTFKQERDADNVNTFIDKIVEQAAKDEAYDISRSAPEDQRFSDDMLSLLRANRAYSLSPTDLEQFALDHSIDRDGNRITVRTEEADLSAFIKVFVEAGARVEIFSAHDYPEDKSKQD
;
A
#
# COMPACT_ATOMS: atom_id res chain seq x y z
N MET A 1 8.91 -36.01 -15.60
CA MET A 1 8.13 -34.76 -15.39
C MET A 1 9.15 -33.65 -15.16
N LYS A 2 9.24 -32.67 -16.04
CA LYS A 2 10.14 -31.52 -15.84
C LYS A 2 9.28 -30.38 -15.31
N ILE A 3 9.51 -30.00 -14.06
CA ILE A 3 8.92 -28.81 -13.46
C ILE A 3 9.56 -27.62 -14.18
N TRP A 4 8.76 -26.87 -14.92
CA TRP A 4 9.21 -25.68 -15.63
C TRP A 4 9.06 -24.51 -14.66
N ASN A 5 10.16 -24.08 -14.05
CA ASN A 5 10.20 -22.85 -13.27
C ASN A 5 10.28 -21.69 -14.27
N ALA A 6 9.12 -21.22 -14.73
CA ALA A 6 9.04 -19.95 -15.43
C ALA A 6 9.27 -18.85 -14.38
N TYR A 7 10.49 -18.32 -14.31
CA TYR A 7 10.73 -17.05 -13.64
C TYR A 7 10.11 -15.97 -14.55
N GLY A 8 8.93 -15.47 -14.17
CA GLY A 8 8.38 -14.26 -14.73
C GLY A 8 9.34 -13.11 -14.42
N SER A 9 10.11 -12.70 -15.42
CA SER A 9 11.07 -11.59 -15.37
C SER A 9 10.38 -10.22 -15.49
N GLU A 10 9.14 -10.08 -15.02
CA GLU A 10 8.37 -8.85 -15.19
C GLU A 10 8.34 -8.09 -13.86
N HIS A 11 9.46 -7.41 -13.60
CA HIS A 11 9.56 -6.18 -12.80
C HIS A 11 9.01 -6.21 -11.38
N SER A 12 9.63 -7.03 -10.53
CA SER A 12 9.55 -6.88 -9.06
C SER A 12 10.17 -5.55 -8.66
N MET A 13 9.35 -4.61 -8.18
CA MET A 13 9.86 -3.33 -7.66
C MET A 13 10.46 -3.51 -6.26
N ASN A 14 10.10 -4.59 -5.55
CA ASN A 14 10.58 -4.97 -4.22
C ASN A 14 10.71 -3.74 -3.30
N LEU A 15 9.61 -3.01 -3.16
CA LEU A 15 9.56 -1.77 -2.40
C LEU A 15 9.11 -2.03 -0.98
N VAL A 16 9.71 -1.27 -0.07
CA VAL A 16 9.35 -1.25 1.35
C VAL A 16 9.01 0.18 1.73
N LEU A 17 7.77 0.40 2.15
CA LEU A 17 7.29 1.66 2.69
C LEU A 17 7.15 1.54 4.21
N ILE A 18 7.71 2.50 4.94
CA ILE A 18 7.67 2.55 6.40
C ILE A 18 7.02 3.85 6.83
N GLY A 19 5.92 3.74 7.57
CA GLY A 19 5.26 4.83 8.27
C GLY A 19 5.60 4.80 9.75
N THR A 20 6.26 5.84 10.26
CA THR A 20 6.48 6.01 11.70
C THR A 20 5.55 7.08 12.24
N PHE A 21 4.63 6.68 13.11
CA PHE A 21 3.60 7.53 13.69
C PHE A 21 4.04 8.12 15.03
N LYS A 22 3.42 9.22 15.44
CA LYS A 22 3.75 9.87 16.72
C LYS A 22 3.37 9.00 17.93
N GLN A 23 2.25 8.26 17.84
CA GLN A 23 1.77 7.38 18.89
C GLN A 23 1.39 6.02 18.31
N GLU A 24 1.48 4.97 19.13
CA GLU A 24 1.05 3.62 18.72
C GLU A 24 -0.43 3.57 18.35
N ARG A 25 -1.27 4.36 19.03
CA ARG A 25 -2.70 4.47 18.71
C ARG A 25 -2.95 5.00 17.29
N ASP A 26 -2.12 5.91 16.81
CA ASP A 26 -2.26 6.47 15.47
C ASP A 26 -1.96 5.37 14.43
N ALA A 27 -0.91 4.58 14.65
CA ALA A 27 -0.59 3.40 13.84
C ALA A 27 -1.69 2.32 13.92
N ASP A 28 -2.26 2.07 15.11
CA ASP A 28 -3.33 1.09 15.29
C ASP A 28 -4.61 1.45 14.53
N ASN A 29 -5.00 2.74 14.57
CA ASN A 29 -6.13 3.25 13.80
C ASN A 29 -5.90 3.09 12.29
N VAL A 30 -4.68 3.42 11.81
CA VAL A 30 -4.33 3.30 10.39
C VAL A 30 -4.30 1.85 9.95
N ASN A 31 -3.71 0.94 10.74
CA ASN A 31 -3.69 -0.49 10.42
C ASN A 31 -5.10 -1.04 10.31
N THR A 32 -5.96 -0.72 11.29
CA THR A 32 -7.38 -1.13 11.27
C THR A 32 -8.13 -0.56 10.07
N PHE A 33 -7.83 0.68 9.67
CA PHE A 33 -8.42 1.28 8.48
C PHE A 33 -7.95 0.59 7.20
N ILE A 34 -6.67 0.25 7.10
CA ILE A 34 -6.14 -0.47 5.95
C ILE A 34 -6.73 -1.88 5.85
N ASP A 35 -6.85 -2.61 6.97
CA ASP A 35 -7.48 -3.94 6.95
C ASP A 35 -8.91 -3.87 6.35
N LYS A 36 -9.68 -2.83 6.73
CA LYS A 36 -11.02 -2.59 6.20
C LYS A 36 -11.02 -2.16 4.73
N ILE A 37 -10.07 -1.31 4.33
CA ILE A 37 -10.03 -0.82 2.95
C ILE A 37 -9.59 -1.92 1.99
N VAL A 38 -8.67 -2.79 2.40
CA VAL A 38 -8.26 -3.99 1.66
C VAL A 38 -9.44 -4.93 1.48
N GLU A 39 -10.18 -5.23 2.56
CA GLU A 39 -11.36 -6.08 2.49
C GLU A 39 -12.43 -5.50 1.55
N GLN A 40 -12.69 -4.19 1.63
CA GLN A 40 -13.69 -3.54 0.79
C GLN A 40 -13.22 -3.41 -0.67
N ALA A 41 -11.95 -3.08 -0.92
CA ALA A 41 -11.40 -2.98 -2.28
C ALA A 41 -11.46 -4.33 -3.01
N ALA A 42 -11.26 -5.44 -2.30
CA ALA A 42 -11.44 -6.78 -2.85
C ALA A 42 -12.92 -7.07 -3.20
N LYS A 43 -13.87 -6.66 -2.34
CA LYS A 43 -15.32 -6.82 -2.61
C LYS A 43 -15.80 -5.98 -3.79
N ASP A 44 -15.24 -4.79 -3.93
CA ASP A 44 -15.60 -3.84 -4.98
C ASP A 44 -14.91 -4.13 -6.32
N GLU A 45 -14.07 -5.18 -6.41
CA GLU A 45 -13.27 -5.49 -7.59
C GLU A 45 -12.45 -4.26 -8.05
N ALA A 46 -11.79 -3.58 -7.09
CA ALA A 46 -11.12 -2.30 -7.32
C ALA A 46 -10.07 -2.32 -8.47
N TYR A 47 -9.48 -3.48 -8.73
CA TYR A 47 -8.57 -3.71 -9.86
C TYR A 47 -9.26 -3.53 -11.23
N ASP A 48 -10.53 -3.91 -11.34
CA ASP A 48 -11.32 -3.74 -12.56
C ASP A 48 -11.87 -2.31 -12.67
N ILE A 49 -12.21 -1.69 -11.52
CA ILE A 49 -12.58 -0.27 -11.47
C ILE A 49 -11.46 0.60 -12.03
N SER A 50 -10.20 0.38 -11.65
CA SER A 50 -9.08 1.20 -12.14
C SER A 50 -8.86 1.12 -13.66
N ARG A 51 -9.30 0.02 -14.29
CA ARG A 51 -9.22 -0.22 -15.74
C ARG A 51 -10.49 0.16 -16.50
N SER A 52 -11.54 0.53 -15.78
CA SER A 52 -12.80 0.97 -16.35
C SER A 52 -12.68 2.35 -17.01
N ALA A 53 -13.65 2.69 -17.86
CA ALA A 53 -13.72 4.01 -18.46
C ALA A 53 -13.81 5.10 -17.38
N PRO A 54 -13.26 6.32 -17.60
CA PRO A 54 -13.23 7.37 -16.58
C PRO A 54 -14.59 7.70 -15.95
N GLU A 55 -15.67 7.60 -16.71
CA GLU A 55 -17.06 7.81 -16.25
C GLU A 55 -17.55 6.78 -15.22
N ASP A 56 -16.95 5.59 -15.25
CA ASP A 56 -17.28 4.42 -14.44
C ASP A 56 -16.33 4.22 -13.24
N GLN A 57 -15.22 4.97 -13.20
CA GLN A 57 -14.29 5.00 -12.05
C GLN A 57 -14.94 5.70 -10.86
N ARG A 58 -15.70 4.94 -10.06
CA ARG A 58 -16.47 5.45 -8.92
C ARG A 58 -16.29 4.57 -7.70
N PHE A 59 -16.46 5.18 -6.53
CA PHE A 59 -16.58 4.43 -5.29
C PHE A 59 -17.94 3.75 -5.20
N SER A 60 -17.97 2.56 -4.62
CA SER A 60 -19.20 1.99 -4.05
C SER A 60 -19.69 2.86 -2.88
N ASP A 61 -20.96 2.72 -2.52
CA ASP A 61 -21.53 3.42 -1.36
C ASP A 61 -20.87 2.96 -0.04
N ASP A 62 -20.49 1.68 0.05
CA ASP A 62 -19.81 1.10 1.19
C ASP A 62 -18.39 1.67 1.34
N MET A 63 -17.63 1.73 0.23
CA MET A 63 -16.30 2.35 0.22
C MET A 63 -16.38 3.85 0.55
N LEU A 64 -17.32 4.58 -0.02
CA LEU A 64 -17.55 6.00 0.32
C LEU A 64 -17.84 6.20 1.81
N SER A 65 -18.65 5.31 2.39
CA SER A 65 -18.96 5.35 3.82
C SER A 65 -17.73 5.07 4.68
N LEU A 66 -16.91 4.10 4.27
CA LEU A 66 -15.64 3.77 4.92
C LEU A 66 -14.64 4.93 4.87
N LEU A 67 -14.45 5.54 3.69
CA LEU A 67 -13.54 6.69 3.50
C LEU A 67 -13.98 7.90 4.34
N ARG A 68 -15.28 8.21 4.36
CA ARG A 68 -15.84 9.31 5.18
C ARG A 68 -15.65 9.08 6.68
N ALA A 69 -15.89 7.87 7.15
CA ALA A 69 -15.73 7.52 8.56
C ALA A 69 -14.29 7.70 9.05
N ASN A 70 -13.31 7.48 8.16
CA ASN A 70 -11.88 7.60 8.44
C ASN A 70 -11.25 8.92 7.94
N ARG A 71 -12.05 9.81 7.35
CA ARG A 71 -11.63 11.11 6.78
C ARG A 71 -10.56 11.01 5.69
N ALA A 72 -10.51 9.89 4.97
CA ALA A 72 -9.57 9.64 3.88
C ALA A 72 -10.10 10.22 2.57
N TYR A 73 -9.96 11.54 2.39
CA TYR A 73 -10.56 12.28 1.27
C TYR A 73 -9.63 12.47 0.07
N SER A 74 -8.33 12.18 0.22
CA SER A 74 -7.36 12.30 -0.88
C SER A 74 -7.29 11.08 -1.80
N LEU A 75 -7.94 9.98 -1.41
CA LEU A 75 -8.01 8.77 -2.24
C LEU A 75 -8.99 8.97 -3.39
N SER A 76 -8.60 8.50 -4.58
CA SER A 76 -9.44 8.34 -5.76
C SER A 76 -9.93 6.89 -5.89
N PRO A 77 -10.95 6.63 -6.72
CA PRO A 77 -11.37 5.26 -7.02
C PRO A 77 -10.25 4.39 -7.60
N THR A 78 -9.36 4.98 -8.40
CA THR A 78 -8.24 4.25 -9.02
C THR A 78 -7.15 3.88 -8.01
N ASP A 79 -6.94 4.69 -6.97
CA ASP A 79 -5.96 4.38 -5.90
C ASP A 79 -6.29 3.06 -5.19
N LEU A 80 -7.57 2.64 -5.19
CA LEU A 80 -8.02 1.46 -4.48
C LEU A 80 -7.43 0.16 -5.04
N GLU A 81 -6.98 0.15 -6.29
CA GLU A 81 -6.32 -1.03 -6.85
C GLU A 81 -5.07 -1.41 -6.04
N GLN A 82 -4.35 -0.43 -5.49
CA GLN A 82 -3.14 -0.68 -4.69
C GLN A 82 -3.43 -1.48 -3.43
N PHE A 83 -4.64 -1.38 -2.87
CA PHE A 83 -5.10 -2.19 -1.73
C PHE A 83 -5.62 -3.57 -2.14
N ALA A 84 -5.92 -3.78 -3.43
CA ALA A 84 -6.35 -5.07 -3.97
C ALA A 84 -5.20 -5.93 -4.53
N LEU A 85 -4.06 -5.29 -4.84
CA LEU A 85 -2.83 -5.94 -5.32
C LEU A 85 -2.05 -6.60 -4.18
N ASP A 86 -1.06 -7.43 -4.54
CA ASP A 86 -0.29 -8.18 -3.54
C ASP A 86 0.64 -7.28 -2.71
N HIS A 87 0.47 -7.36 -1.40
CA HIS A 87 1.28 -6.63 -0.44
C HIS A 87 1.21 -7.32 0.93
N SER A 88 2.23 -7.07 1.75
CA SER A 88 2.23 -7.45 3.17
C SER A 88 2.33 -6.21 4.05
N ILE A 89 1.60 -6.24 5.15
CA ILE A 89 1.58 -5.17 6.14
C ILE A 89 1.95 -5.75 7.50
N ASP A 90 2.91 -5.12 8.15
CA ASP A 90 3.37 -5.49 9.49
C ASP A 90 3.40 -4.24 10.39
N ARG A 91 2.79 -4.35 11.57
CA ARG A 91 2.78 -3.27 12.58
C ARG A 91 3.62 -3.65 13.78
N ASP A 92 4.56 -2.78 14.14
CA ASP A 92 5.40 -2.87 15.33
C ASP A 92 5.31 -1.55 16.10
N GLY A 93 4.53 -1.54 17.19
CA GLY A 93 4.26 -0.33 17.98
C GLY A 93 3.72 0.81 17.13
N ASN A 94 4.44 1.92 17.05
CA ASN A 94 4.08 3.09 16.28
C ASN A 94 4.58 3.06 14.82
N ARG A 95 5.04 1.90 14.33
CA ARG A 95 5.55 1.73 12.97
C ARG A 95 4.70 0.75 12.18
N ILE A 96 4.39 1.10 10.93
CA ILE A 96 3.77 0.19 9.96
C ILE A 96 4.74 0.04 8.78
N THR A 97 4.97 -1.19 8.36
CA THR A 97 5.80 -1.55 7.21
C THR A 97 4.93 -2.22 6.15
N VAL A 98 4.87 -1.62 4.96
CA VAL A 98 4.24 -2.20 3.77
C VAL A 98 5.34 -2.71 2.85
N ARG A 99 5.19 -3.94 2.34
CA ARG A 99 6.09 -4.52 1.32
C ARG A 99 5.27 -4.94 0.13
N THR A 100 5.72 -4.60 -1.07
CA THR A 100 5.01 -4.92 -2.31
C THR A 100 6.00 -5.03 -3.48
N GLU A 101 5.56 -5.76 -4.51
CA GLU A 101 6.24 -5.83 -5.79
C GLU A 101 5.75 -4.75 -6.78
N GLU A 102 4.72 -3.99 -6.40
CA GLU A 102 4.11 -2.95 -7.22
C GLU A 102 4.92 -1.65 -7.22
N ALA A 103 4.83 -0.90 -8.32
CA ALA A 103 5.55 0.35 -8.50
C ALA A 103 4.88 1.56 -7.82
N ASP A 104 3.57 1.48 -7.60
CA ASP A 104 2.78 2.57 -7.03
C ASP A 104 2.42 2.29 -5.57
N LEU A 105 2.76 3.24 -4.71
CA LEU A 105 2.51 3.24 -3.27
C LEU A 105 1.72 4.48 -2.83
N SER A 106 1.26 5.30 -3.79
CA SER A 106 0.66 6.60 -3.52
C SER A 106 -0.56 6.52 -2.61
N ALA A 107 -1.36 5.46 -2.67
CA ALA A 107 -2.50 5.25 -1.78
C ALA A 107 -2.06 5.08 -0.32
N PHE A 108 -1.04 4.24 -0.06
CA PHE A 108 -0.47 4.07 1.28
C PHE A 108 0.19 5.36 1.79
N ILE A 109 0.92 6.08 0.93
CA ILE A 109 1.53 7.37 1.27
C ILE A 109 0.46 8.38 1.71
N LYS A 110 -0.64 8.51 0.94
CA LYS A 110 -1.76 9.40 1.27
C LYS A 110 -2.32 9.08 2.66
N VAL A 111 -2.65 7.82 2.92
CA VAL A 111 -3.18 7.37 4.21
C VAL A 111 -2.22 7.66 5.36
N PHE A 112 -0.93 7.38 5.18
CA PHE A 112 0.08 7.57 6.23
C PHE A 112 0.33 9.05 6.53
N VAL A 113 0.44 9.88 5.50
CA VAL A 113 0.69 11.33 5.64
C VAL A 113 -0.52 12.03 6.27
N GLU A 114 -1.75 11.69 5.88
CA GLU A 114 -2.97 12.24 6.50
C GLU A 114 -3.08 11.88 7.99
N ALA A 115 -2.60 10.69 8.37
CA ALA A 115 -2.47 10.27 9.76
C ALA A 115 -1.24 10.84 10.50
N GLY A 116 -0.44 11.69 9.84
CA GLY A 116 0.69 12.39 10.44
C GLY A 116 1.96 11.55 10.60
N ALA A 117 2.11 10.46 9.84
CA ALA A 117 3.31 9.64 9.86
C ALA A 117 4.50 10.35 9.18
N ARG A 118 5.71 10.07 9.67
CA ARG A 118 6.91 10.17 8.85
C ARG A 118 6.94 8.99 7.89
N VAL A 119 7.03 9.24 6.59
CA VAL A 119 7.06 8.20 5.56
C VAL A 119 8.45 8.08 4.95
N GLU A 120 8.94 6.85 4.87
CA GLU A 120 10.21 6.48 4.24
C GLU A 120 9.95 5.34 3.24
N ILE A 121 10.60 5.38 2.08
CA ILE A 121 10.43 4.37 1.03
C ILE A 121 11.83 3.88 0.62
N PHE A 122 11.98 2.57 0.59
CA PHE A 122 13.23 1.90 0.29
C PHE A 122 13.03 0.87 -0.80
N SER A 123 14.07 0.67 -1.62
CA SER A 123 14.22 -0.54 -2.42
C SER A 123 14.85 -1.61 -1.54
N ALA A 124 14.25 -2.80 -1.47
CA ALA A 124 14.80 -3.96 -0.76
C ALA A 124 15.66 -4.86 -1.67
N HIS A 125 16.11 -4.33 -2.80
CA HIS A 125 17.11 -4.98 -3.63
C HIS A 125 18.48 -4.98 -2.94
N ASP A 126 19.31 -5.97 -3.28
CA ASP A 126 20.70 -5.99 -2.87
C ASP A 126 21.46 -4.86 -3.56
N TYR A 127 22.01 -3.95 -2.75
CA TYR A 127 22.95 -2.94 -3.23
C TYR A 127 24.37 -3.33 -2.82
N PRO A 128 25.37 -3.14 -3.70
CA PRO A 128 26.76 -3.40 -3.33
C PRO A 128 27.16 -2.52 -2.14
N GLU A 129 27.80 -3.12 -1.14
CA GLU A 129 28.29 -2.38 0.02
C GLU A 129 29.23 -1.25 -0.43
N ASP A 130 28.97 -0.04 0.08
CA ASP A 130 29.83 1.11 -0.17
C ASP A 130 31.15 0.92 0.59
N LYS A 131 32.19 0.50 -0.15
CA LYS A 131 33.55 0.29 0.38
C LYS A 131 34.22 1.57 0.90
N SER A 132 33.56 2.73 0.83
CA SER A 132 34.08 4.01 1.35
C SER A 132 33.92 4.21 2.86
N LYS A 133 33.34 3.25 3.60
CA LYS A 133 33.16 3.32 5.07
C LYS A 133 33.96 2.29 5.86
N GLN A 134 35.09 1.83 5.34
CA GLN A 134 36.09 1.10 6.12
C GLN A 134 37.25 2.05 6.44
N ASP A 135 37.09 2.84 7.49
CA ASP A 135 38.17 3.52 8.22
C ASP A 135 38.26 2.93 9.64
#